data_AF-A0A1D6GYK9-F1
#
_entry.id   AF-A0A1D6GYK9-F1
#
_cell.length_a   1.000
_cell.length_b   1.000
_cell.length_c   1.000
_cell.angle_alpha   90.00
_cell.angle_beta   90.00
_cell.angle_gamma   90.00
#
_symmetry.space_group_name_H-M   'P 1'
#
loop_
_entity.id
_entity.type
_entity.pdbx_description
1 polymer ?
#
loop_
_entity_poly.entity_id
_entity_poly.type
_entity_poly.pdbx_seq_one_letter_code
_entity_poly.pdbx_strand_id
1 'polypeptide(L)'
;MCFMMDPALGRKTCYVQFPRRFDGIDLHDRYANRNIVFFDINMKGLDGIQGPVYVGTGCCFNRQALYGYDPILTEADLEPNIVIKSCCGRRKKKNKSYMDSQSRIMKRTESSAPIFNMEDIEEGIEGYEDERSVLMSQRKLEKRFGQSPIFIASTFMTQGGIPPSTNPASLLKEAIHVIGCGYEDKTEWGKEVLRWALGSVEILLSRHCPIWYGYNGRLKLLERLAYINTIVYPITSIPLIAYCVLPAICLLTNKFIIP
;
A
#
# COMPACT_ATOMS: atom_id res chain seq x y z
N MET A 1 3.42 13.63 15.22
CA MET A 1 4.90 13.68 15.09
C MET A 1 5.60 12.55 15.83
N CYS A 2 5.24 12.21 17.08
CA CYS A 2 5.95 11.20 17.88
C CYS A 2 6.16 9.86 17.17
N PHE A 3 5.14 9.30 16.53
CA PHE A 3 5.25 8.01 15.81
C PHE A 3 6.28 8.02 14.66
N MET A 4 6.45 9.15 13.97
CA MET A 4 7.40 9.28 12.86
C MET A 4 8.81 9.64 13.32
N MET A 5 8.93 10.26 14.50
CA MET A 5 10.20 10.66 15.09
C MET A 5 10.82 9.57 15.99
N ASP A 6 10.07 8.50 16.28
CA ASP A 6 10.57 7.37 17.03
C ASP A 6 11.71 6.67 16.25
N PRO A 7 12.92 6.55 16.82
CA PRO A 7 14.04 5.87 16.17
C PRO A 7 13.74 4.41 15.80
N ALA A 8 12.85 3.73 16.54
CA ALA A 8 12.52 2.33 16.33
C ALA A 8 11.39 2.14 15.31
N LEU A 9 10.28 2.87 15.46
CA LEU A 9 9.09 2.73 14.61
C LEU A 9 9.11 3.64 13.38
N GLY A 10 9.60 4.88 13.52
CA GLY A 10 9.48 5.93 12.50
C GLY A 10 10.13 5.60 11.17
N ARG A 11 11.20 4.78 11.16
CA ARG A 11 11.87 4.33 9.92
C ARG A 11 11.03 3.35 9.10
N LYS A 12 10.10 2.64 9.73
CA LYS A 12 9.22 1.62 9.12
C LYS A 12 7.83 2.17 8.84
N THR A 13 7.44 3.25 9.52
CA THR A 13 6.13 3.88 9.36
C THR A 13 6.02 4.57 7.99
N CYS A 14 5.12 4.06 7.15
CA CYS A 14 4.79 4.67 5.87
C CYS A 14 3.80 5.83 6.03
N TYR A 15 2.81 5.68 6.90
CA TYR A 15 1.86 6.73 7.24
C TYR A 15 1.24 6.52 8.62
N VAL A 16 0.65 7.58 9.17
CA VAL A 16 -0.10 7.55 10.43
C VAL A 16 -1.53 8.00 10.16
N GLN A 17 -2.47 7.07 10.30
CA GLN A 17 -3.90 7.31 10.08
C GLN A 17 -4.59 7.70 11.39
N PHE A 18 -5.26 8.85 11.40
CA PHE A 18 -6.06 9.28 12.55
C PHE A 18 -7.51 8.81 12.38
N PRO A 19 -8.18 8.41 13.48
CA PRO A 19 -9.59 8.05 13.43
C PRO A 19 -10.42 9.29 13.09
N ARG A 20 -11.26 9.17 12.07
CA ARG A 20 -12.17 10.25 11.69
C ARG A 20 -13.34 10.29 12.68
N ARG A 21 -13.53 11.42 13.35
CA ARG A 21 -14.68 11.68 14.22
C ARG A 21 -15.53 12.79 13.62
N PHE A 22 -16.84 12.64 13.73
CA PHE A 22 -17.83 13.58 13.20
C PHE A 22 -18.50 14.30 14.38
N ASP A 23 -18.70 15.60 14.23
CA ASP A 23 -19.38 16.45 15.23
C ASP A 23 -20.85 16.69 14.82
N GLY A 24 -21.68 17.17 15.75
CA GLY A 24 -23.06 17.57 15.46
C GLY A 24 -24.03 16.39 15.22
N ILE A 25 -23.80 15.26 15.86
CA ILE A 25 -24.57 14.03 15.65
C ILE A 25 -25.71 13.96 16.66
N ASP A 26 -26.91 13.65 16.16
CA ASP A 26 -28.09 13.42 16.98
C ASP A 26 -27.84 12.35 18.07
N LEU A 27 -28.49 12.50 19.21
CA LEU A 27 -28.34 11.61 20.37
C LEU A 27 -28.68 10.16 20.03
N HIS A 28 -29.63 9.96 19.11
CA HIS A 28 -30.14 8.64 18.72
C HIS A 28 -29.40 8.02 17.52
N ASP A 29 -28.48 8.74 16.85
CA ASP A 29 -27.65 8.31 15.70
C ASP A 29 -28.28 7.20 14.84
N ARG A 30 -29.54 7.39 14.40
CA ARG A 30 -30.32 6.36 13.68
C ARG A 30 -29.66 5.92 12.37
N TYR A 31 -28.88 6.82 11.77
CA TYR A 31 -28.16 6.58 10.52
C TYR A 31 -26.80 5.91 10.73
N ALA A 32 -26.38 5.69 11.99
CA ALA A 32 -25.10 5.10 12.35
C ALA A 32 -23.90 5.78 11.66
N ASN A 33 -23.96 7.09 11.47
CA ASN A 33 -22.98 7.85 10.68
C ASN A 33 -21.61 7.94 11.37
N ARG A 34 -21.54 7.70 12.69
CA ARG A 34 -20.27 7.68 13.43
C ARG A 34 -19.32 6.57 12.97
N ASN A 35 -19.87 5.46 12.47
CA ASN A 35 -19.11 4.27 12.06
C ASN A 35 -18.02 3.84 13.05
N ILE A 36 -18.33 3.91 14.37
CA ILE A 36 -17.36 3.64 15.45
C ILE A 36 -16.78 2.23 15.40
N VAL A 37 -17.55 1.24 14.94
CA VAL A 37 -17.09 -0.16 14.85
C VAL A 37 -15.94 -0.28 13.86
N PHE A 38 -16.03 0.38 12.71
CA PHE A 38 -14.95 0.37 11.73
C PHE A 38 -13.70 1.08 12.26
N PHE A 39 -13.85 2.30 12.80
CA PHE A 39 -12.70 3.11 13.23
C PHE A 39 -12.07 2.64 14.55
N ASP A 40 -12.84 2.18 15.53
CA ASP A 40 -12.34 1.86 16.87
C ASP A 40 -12.09 0.36 17.10
N ILE A 41 -12.74 -0.53 16.35
CA ILE A 41 -12.57 -1.98 16.51
C ILE A 41 -11.75 -2.53 15.35
N ASN A 42 -12.23 -2.38 14.11
CA ASN A 42 -11.59 -3.00 12.97
C ASN A 42 -10.19 -2.41 12.69
N MET A 43 -10.07 -1.09 12.58
CA MET A 43 -8.78 -0.44 12.32
C MET A 43 -7.75 -0.68 13.43
N LYS A 44 -8.17 -0.73 14.70
CA LYS A 44 -7.26 -1.09 15.81
C LYS A 44 -6.83 -2.55 15.76
N GLY A 45 -7.70 -3.45 15.30
CA GLY A 45 -7.36 -4.84 15.06
C GLY A 45 -6.27 -4.99 13.99
N LEU A 46 -6.37 -4.22 12.91
CA LEU A 46 -5.37 -4.20 11.84
C LEU A 46 -4.05 -3.57 12.27
N ASP A 47 -4.09 -2.56 13.14
CA ASP A 47 -2.90 -1.93 13.73
C ASP A 47 -2.01 -2.93 14.48
N GLY A 48 -2.62 -3.95 15.11
CA GLY A 48 -1.88 -5.05 15.76
C GLY A 48 -1.18 -6.01 14.79
N ILE A 49 -1.52 -5.99 13.49
CA ILE A 49 -0.93 -6.88 12.47
C ILE A 49 0.13 -6.14 11.66
N GLN A 50 -0.29 -5.19 10.83
CA GLN A 50 0.59 -4.45 9.90
C GLN A 50 0.20 -2.98 9.73
N GLY A 51 -0.90 -2.54 10.33
CA GLY A 51 -1.37 -1.16 10.28
C GLY A 51 -2.81 -1.05 9.76
N PRO A 52 -3.52 0.03 10.06
CA PRO A 52 -4.85 0.30 9.51
C PRO A 52 -4.79 0.64 8.02
N VAL A 53 -5.93 0.58 7.33
CA VAL A 53 -6.05 1.01 5.92
C VAL A 53 -6.19 2.53 5.79
N TYR A 54 -5.73 3.10 4.68
CA TYR A 54 -5.93 4.51 4.36
C TYR A 54 -7.38 4.81 3.98
N VAL A 55 -7.98 5.82 4.61
CA VAL A 55 -9.40 6.16 4.46
C VAL A 55 -9.66 7.50 3.72
N GLY A 56 -8.62 8.11 3.15
CA GLY A 56 -8.75 9.33 2.34
C GLY A 56 -8.59 10.66 3.07
N THR A 57 -8.62 10.68 4.42
CA THR A 57 -8.52 11.93 5.21
C THR A 57 -7.76 11.70 6.51
N GLY A 58 -7.19 12.76 7.09
CA GLY A 58 -6.61 12.72 8.44
C GLY A 58 -5.43 11.77 8.54
N CYS A 59 -4.50 11.87 7.59
CA CYS A 59 -3.34 11.00 7.50
C CYS A 59 -2.07 11.83 7.30
N CYS A 60 -0.98 11.43 7.95
CA CYS A 60 0.35 11.96 7.67
C CYS A 60 1.14 10.89 6.93
N PHE A 61 1.54 11.17 5.69
CA PHE A 61 2.36 10.26 4.87
C PHE A 61 3.84 10.58 5.00
N ASN A 62 4.67 9.54 5.03
CA ASN A 62 6.10 9.66 4.81
C ASN A 62 6.35 9.89 3.32
N ARG A 63 7.02 11.01 2.99
CA ARG A 63 7.33 11.42 1.61
C ARG A 63 8.06 10.32 0.82
N GLN A 64 9.04 9.65 1.44
CA GLN A 64 9.82 8.60 0.78
C GLN A 64 8.96 7.36 0.45
N ALA A 65 8.05 7.00 1.35
CA ALA A 65 7.10 5.91 1.12
C ALA A 65 6.10 6.25 0.00
N LEU A 66 5.64 7.50 -0.08
CA LEU A 66 4.74 7.96 -1.15
C LEU A 66 5.38 7.89 -2.54
N TYR A 67 6.69 8.14 -2.63
CA TYR A 67 7.47 7.96 -3.86
C TYR A 67 7.80 6.48 -4.18
N GLY A 68 7.51 5.57 -3.24
CA GLY A 68 7.68 4.13 -3.39
C GLY A 68 9.09 3.62 -3.10
N TYR A 69 9.85 4.32 -2.23
CA TYR A 69 11.09 3.81 -1.66
C TYR A 69 10.80 2.79 -0.55
N ASP A 70 11.65 1.78 -0.44
CA ASP A 70 11.52 0.73 0.57
C ASP A 70 11.88 1.24 1.98
N PRO A 71 11.17 0.80 3.03
CA PRO A 71 11.53 1.11 4.41
C PRO A 71 12.81 0.37 4.80
N ILE A 72 13.59 0.94 5.74
CA ILE A 72 14.76 0.26 6.29
C ILE A 72 14.31 -0.85 7.25
N LEU A 73 14.46 -2.10 6.83
CA LEU A 73 13.99 -3.31 7.53
C LEU A 73 15.15 -4.04 8.21
N THR A 74 14.85 -4.61 9.37
CA THR A 74 15.76 -5.47 10.13
C THR A 74 15.43 -6.95 9.90
N GLU A 75 16.37 -7.85 10.19
CA GLU A 75 16.18 -9.31 10.02
C GLU A 75 14.93 -9.83 10.74
N ALA A 76 14.58 -9.25 11.89
CA ALA A 76 13.38 -9.58 12.66
C ALA A 76 12.07 -9.24 11.93
N ASP A 77 12.07 -8.22 11.06
CA ASP A 77 10.88 -7.83 10.28
C ASP A 77 10.63 -8.77 9.11
N LEU A 78 11.67 -9.47 8.67
CA LEU A 78 11.64 -10.41 7.55
C LEU A 78 11.26 -11.83 7.98
N GLU A 79 11.02 -12.07 9.28
CA GLU A 79 10.61 -13.38 9.76
C GLU A 79 9.13 -13.66 9.41
N PRO A 80 8.83 -14.73 8.65
CA PRO A 80 7.46 -15.09 8.33
C PRO A 80 6.78 -15.59 9.60
N ASN A 81 5.69 -14.94 9.97
CA ASN A 81 4.80 -15.38 11.05
C ASN A 81 4.05 -16.70 10.74
N ILE A 82 4.44 -17.44 9.70
CA ILE A 82 3.96 -18.81 9.46
C ILE A 82 4.70 -19.75 10.40
N VAL A 83 4.47 -19.58 11.69
CA VAL A 83 4.62 -20.66 12.65
C VAL A 83 3.27 -21.35 12.69
N ILE A 84 3.00 -22.19 11.69
CA ILE A 84 2.16 -23.37 11.95
C ILE A 84 3.00 -24.18 12.94
N LYS A 85 2.85 -23.87 14.22
CA LYS A 85 3.31 -24.71 15.32
C LYS A 85 2.43 -25.95 15.24
N SER A 86 2.79 -26.84 14.31
CA SER A 86 2.44 -28.24 14.43
C SER A 86 2.87 -28.63 15.83
N CYS A 87 1.91 -28.92 16.70
CA CYS A 87 2.14 -29.45 18.04
C CYS A 87 2.89 -30.79 18.04
N CYS A 88 3.29 -31.30 16.86
CA CYS A 88 4.13 -32.46 16.68
C CYS A 88 5.44 -32.05 15.98
N GLY A 89 6.55 -32.20 16.71
CA GLY A 89 7.87 -31.64 16.39
C GLY A 89 8.47 -32.05 15.05
N ARG A 90 8.92 -31.04 14.30
CA ARG A 90 10.13 -31.07 13.46
C ARG A 90 10.51 -29.62 13.12
N ARG A 91 11.66 -29.15 13.62
CA ARG A 91 12.24 -27.87 13.17
C ARG A 91 12.57 -28.01 11.68
N LYS A 92 11.83 -27.36 10.80
CA LYS A 92 12.19 -27.26 9.38
C LYS A 92 13.48 -26.43 9.27
N LYS A 93 14.51 -27.01 8.63
CA LYS A 93 15.76 -26.32 8.27
C LYS A 93 15.40 -25.19 7.30
N LYS A 94 15.81 -23.94 7.58
CA LYS A 94 15.58 -22.80 6.66
C LYS A 94 16.26 -23.12 5.32
N ASN A 95 15.51 -23.07 4.21
CA ASN A 95 16.01 -23.42 2.87
C ASN A 95 17.06 -22.40 2.38
N LYS A 96 18.08 -22.85 1.62
CA LYS A 96 19.12 -21.99 1.04
C LYS A 96 18.54 -20.87 0.15
N SER A 97 17.52 -21.19 -0.64
CA SER A 97 16.77 -20.23 -1.47
C SER A 97 16.08 -19.13 -0.65
N TYR A 98 15.59 -19.45 0.55
CA TYR A 98 14.95 -18.49 1.45
C TYR A 98 15.97 -17.57 2.13
N MET A 99 17.15 -18.08 2.49
CA MET A 99 18.22 -17.25 3.04
C MET A 99 18.80 -16.29 1.98
N ASP A 100 18.90 -16.76 0.74
CA ASP A 100 19.35 -15.95 -0.40
C ASP A 100 18.32 -14.88 -0.85
N SER A 101 17.02 -15.11 -0.65
CA SER A 101 16.01 -14.08 -0.88
C SER A 101 16.02 -13.01 0.22
N GLN A 102 16.20 -13.39 1.49
CA GLN A 102 16.33 -12.43 2.59
C GLN A 102 17.58 -11.55 2.45
N SER A 103 18.73 -12.12 2.09
CA SER A 103 19.96 -11.34 1.87
C SER A 103 19.83 -10.35 0.71
N ARG A 104 19.14 -10.73 -0.37
CA ARG A 104 18.81 -9.83 -1.49
C ARG A 104 17.84 -8.71 -1.09
N ILE A 105 16.86 -9.01 -0.24
CA ILE A 105 15.92 -8.00 0.28
C ILE A 105 16.63 -6.99 1.19
N MET A 106 17.55 -7.44 2.05
CA MET A 106 18.34 -6.54 2.90
C MET A 106 19.25 -5.64 2.05
N LYS A 107 19.95 -6.20 1.06
CA LYS A 107 20.76 -5.41 0.11
C LYS A 107 19.94 -4.39 -0.69
N ARG A 108 18.69 -4.73 -1.04
CA ARG A 108 17.73 -3.81 -1.69
C ARG A 108 17.18 -2.73 -0.77
N THR A 109 17.18 -2.99 0.53
CA THR A 109 16.74 -2.05 1.56
C THR A 109 17.85 -1.06 1.91
N GLU A 110 19.10 -1.49 1.79
CA GLU A 110 20.28 -0.63 1.89
C GLU A 110 20.51 0.19 0.62
N SER A 111 20.09 -0.31 -0.56
CA SER A 111 20.06 0.48 -1.78
C SER A 111 18.83 1.37 -1.83
N SER A 112 18.98 2.63 -2.21
CA SER A 112 17.88 3.59 -2.35
C SER A 112 16.99 3.31 -3.57
N ALA A 113 16.73 2.04 -3.89
CA ALA A 113 16.07 1.61 -5.12
C ALA A 113 14.57 1.29 -4.86
N PRO A 114 13.63 1.94 -5.57
CA PRO A 114 12.20 1.81 -5.27
C PRO A 114 11.49 0.57 -5.88
N ILE A 115 10.29 0.26 -5.34
CA ILE A 115 9.55 -1.04 -5.36
C ILE A 115 9.32 -1.75 -6.71
N PHE A 116 9.23 -1.05 -7.86
CA PHE A 116 8.77 -1.64 -9.12
C PHE A 116 9.85 -2.29 -10.02
N ASN A 117 11.07 -2.53 -9.52
CA ASN A 117 12.08 -3.35 -10.21
C ASN A 117 11.80 -4.86 -10.08
N MET A 118 10.64 -5.29 -10.59
CA MET A 118 10.27 -6.71 -10.66
C MET A 118 10.75 -7.38 -11.96
N GLU A 119 11.04 -6.60 -13.00
CA GLU A 119 11.58 -7.05 -14.28
C GLU A 119 13.02 -6.56 -14.39
N ASP A 120 13.92 -7.43 -14.86
CA ASP A 120 15.37 -7.22 -15.08
C ASP A 120 16.29 -7.49 -13.87
N ILE A 121 16.27 -8.74 -13.41
CA ILE A 121 17.53 -9.42 -13.06
C ILE A 121 17.64 -10.59 -14.03
N GLU A 122 17.92 -10.30 -15.30
CA GLU A 122 18.53 -11.28 -16.19
C GLU A 122 20.03 -10.96 -16.29
N GLU A 123 20.76 -12.05 -16.14
CA GLU A 123 22.20 -12.29 -16.14
C GLU A 123 23.07 -11.27 -16.88
N GLY A 124 24.14 -10.86 -16.20
CA GLY A 124 25.10 -9.88 -16.68
C GLY A 124 25.94 -10.35 -17.86
N ILE A 125 26.33 -9.38 -18.67
CA ILE A 125 27.52 -9.43 -19.54
C ILE A 125 28.23 -8.08 -19.43
N GLU A 126 29.46 -8.13 -18.95
CA GLU A 126 30.30 -6.99 -18.58
C GLU A 126 30.75 -6.13 -19.77
N GLY A 127 30.97 -4.83 -19.51
CA GLY A 127 32.15 -4.14 -20.04
C GLY A 127 31.96 -2.84 -20.83
N TYR A 128 30.72 -2.44 -21.15
CA TYR A 128 30.42 -1.20 -21.89
C TYR A 128 29.14 -0.51 -21.38
N GLU A 129 28.90 -0.63 -20.07
CA GLU A 129 27.58 -0.41 -19.47
C GLU A 129 27.40 0.92 -18.73
N ASP A 130 28.45 1.69 -18.43
CA ASP A 130 28.32 2.79 -17.46
C ASP A 130 27.50 3.98 -18.02
N GLU A 131 27.79 4.46 -19.23
CA GLU A 131 27.01 5.56 -19.83
C GLU A 131 25.60 5.14 -20.21
N ARG A 132 25.43 3.90 -20.70
CA ARG A 132 24.10 3.36 -21.05
C ARG A 132 23.27 3.10 -19.80
N SER A 133 23.86 2.64 -18.70
CA SER A 133 23.16 2.43 -17.42
C SER A 133 22.80 3.74 -16.73
N VAL A 134 23.66 4.78 -16.80
CA VAL A 134 23.36 6.13 -16.31
C VAL A 134 22.23 6.78 -17.11
N LEU A 135 22.26 6.68 -18.45
CA LEU A 135 21.20 7.19 -19.32
C LEU A 135 19.89 6.41 -19.17
N MET A 136 19.95 5.09 -18.99
CA MET A 136 18.77 4.24 -18.72
C MET A 136 18.19 4.51 -17.33
N SER A 137 19.06 4.76 -16.33
CA SER A 137 18.70 5.22 -14.98
C SER A 137 17.98 6.56 -15.03
N GLN A 138 18.51 7.53 -15.75
CA GLN A 138 17.92 8.86 -15.88
C GLN A 138 16.56 8.82 -16.60
N ARG A 139 16.46 8.10 -17.73
CA ARG A 139 15.18 7.89 -18.43
C ARG A 139 14.13 7.18 -17.56
N LYS A 140 14.56 6.27 -16.67
CA LYS A 140 13.67 5.56 -15.74
C LYS A 140 13.17 6.47 -14.63
N LEU A 141 14.01 7.38 -14.13
CA LEU A 141 13.62 8.42 -13.19
C LEU A 141 12.65 9.42 -13.83
N GLU A 142 12.90 9.84 -15.07
CA GLU A 142 12.02 10.76 -15.81
C GLU A 142 10.64 10.14 -16.10
N LYS A 143 10.58 8.85 -16.47
CA LYS A 143 9.30 8.13 -16.61
C LYS A 143 8.51 8.06 -15.30
N ARG A 144 9.20 8.03 -14.15
CA ARG A 144 8.56 7.81 -12.85
C ARG A 144 8.19 9.09 -12.12
N PHE A 145 9.08 10.08 -12.09
CA PHE A 145 8.91 11.35 -11.39
C PHE A 145 8.55 12.52 -12.31
N GLY A 146 8.64 12.33 -13.63
CA GLY A 146 8.37 13.35 -14.63
C GLY A 146 9.64 14.07 -15.08
N GLN A 147 9.46 15.14 -15.86
CA GLN A 147 10.55 15.79 -16.60
C GLN A 147 11.30 16.86 -15.78
N SER A 148 10.82 17.24 -14.60
CA SER A 148 11.48 18.31 -13.81
C SER A 148 12.72 17.77 -13.08
N PRO A 149 13.93 18.26 -13.40
CA PRO A 149 15.15 17.84 -12.75
C PRO A 149 15.24 18.35 -11.31
N ILE A 150 14.61 19.49 -10.99
CA ILE A 150 14.56 20.03 -9.63
C ILE A 150 13.67 19.16 -8.75
N PHE A 151 12.53 18.72 -9.27
CA PHE A 151 11.65 17.80 -8.54
C PHE A 151 12.36 16.47 -8.26
N ILE A 152 12.99 15.87 -9.28
CA ILE A 152 13.79 14.65 -9.15
C ILE A 152 14.91 14.82 -8.11
N ALA A 153 15.71 15.89 -8.20
CA ALA A 153 16.78 16.15 -7.23
C ALA A 153 16.25 16.25 -5.79
N SER A 154 15.05 16.84 -5.62
CA SER A 154 14.42 16.99 -4.30
C SER A 154 13.91 15.67 -3.70
N THR A 155 13.66 14.62 -4.50
CA THR A 155 13.19 13.32 -3.98
C THR A 155 14.32 12.53 -3.33
N PHE A 156 15.56 12.69 -3.82
CA PHE A 156 16.76 12.08 -3.25
C PHE A 156 17.18 12.69 -1.91
N MET A 157 16.67 13.88 -1.56
CA MET A 157 16.97 14.54 -0.29
C MET A 157 16.16 13.91 0.85
N THR A 158 16.78 12.99 1.60
CA THR A 158 16.13 12.25 2.70
C THR A 158 15.71 13.14 3.86
N GLN A 159 16.47 14.18 4.19
CA GLN A 159 16.12 15.16 5.24
C GLN A 159 15.16 16.25 4.75
N GLY A 160 14.75 16.19 3.47
CA GLY A 160 13.94 17.24 2.86
C GLY A 160 14.71 18.55 2.68
N GLY A 161 13.95 19.62 2.46
CA GLY A 161 14.51 20.94 2.17
C GLY A 161 14.70 21.19 0.68
N ILE A 162 15.31 22.34 0.40
CA ILE A 162 15.53 22.88 -0.94
C ILE A 162 17.04 22.77 -1.24
N PRO A 163 17.45 22.32 -2.44
CA PRO A 163 18.86 22.31 -2.80
C PRO A 163 19.45 23.73 -2.73
N PRO A 164 20.62 23.91 -2.09
CA PRO A 164 21.16 25.22 -1.68
C PRO A 164 21.50 26.17 -2.84
N SER A 165 21.45 25.71 -4.10
CA SER A 165 21.78 26.47 -5.30
C SER A 165 20.57 27.09 -6.02
N THR A 166 19.36 27.00 -5.47
CA THR A 166 18.13 27.41 -6.19
C THR A 166 17.60 28.80 -5.80
N ASN A 167 17.22 29.58 -6.81
CA ASN A 167 16.60 30.89 -6.65
C ASN A 167 15.07 30.73 -6.46
N PRO A 168 14.41 31.48 -5.54
CA PRO A 168 12.96 31.43 -5.36
C PRO A 168 12.16 31.67 -6.67
N ALA A 169 12.64 32.52 -7.56
CA ALA A 169 11.97 32.77 -8.85
C ALA A 169 12.02 31.55 -9.79
N SER A 170 13.14 30.82 -9.82
CA SER A 170 13.23 29.57 -10.58
C SER A 170 12.40 28.45 -9.96
N LEU A 171 12.31 28.40 -8.62
CA LEU A 171 11.49 27.42 -7.91
C LEU A 171 10.00 27.61 -8.22
N LEU A 172 9.51 28.85 -8.26
CA LEU A 172 8.12 29.13 -8.60
C LEU A 172 7.79 28.69 -10.04
N LYS A 173 8.70 28.96 -10.99
CA LYS A 173 8.53 28.55 -12.39
C LYS A 173 8.47 27.03 -12.53
N GLU A 174 9.35 26.31 -11.83
CA GLU A 174 9.35 24.85 -11.82
C GLU A 174 8.13 24.27 -11.11
N ALA A 175 7.68 24.88 -10.00
CA ALA A 175 6.46 24.48 -9.33
C ALA A 175 5.24 24.60 -10.26
N ILE A 176 5.12 25.70 -11.01
CA ILE A 176 4.07 25.89 -12.03
C ILE A 176 4.16 24.83 -13.12
N HIS A 177 5.37 24.43 -13.52
CA HIS A 177 5.56 23.37 -14.51
C HIS A 177 5.11 22.00 -13.99
N VAL A 178 5.47 21.64 -12.75
CA VAL A 178 5.14 20.34 -12.13
C VAL A 178 3.64 20.17 -11.90
N ILE A 179 2.90 21.24 -11.58
CA ILE A 179 1.44 21.19 -11.44
C ILE A 179 0.68 21.28 -12.79
N GLY A 180 1.42 21.39 -13.90
CA GLY A 180 0.84 21.51 -15.23
C GLY A 180 0.09 20.24 -15.64
N CYS A 181 -1.03 20.39 -16.36
CA CYS A 181 -1.87 19.28 -16.79
C CYS A 181 -1.14 18.23 -17.66
N GLY A 182 -0.12 18.64 -18.40
CA GLY A 182 0.69 17.74 -19.22
C GLY A 182 1.90 17.14 -18.50
N TYR A 183 2.07 17.39 -17.19
CA TYR A 183 3.20 16.85 -16.43
C TYR A 183 3.01 15.37 -16.11
N GLU A 184 1.75 14.93 -15.93
CA GLU A 184 1.41 13.52 -15.70
C GLU A 184 1.43 12.68 -16.98
N ASP A 185 1.40 13.32 -18.15
CA ASP A 185 1.42 12.64 -19.45
C ASP A 185 2.71 11.82 -19.61
N LYS A 186 2.56 10.51 -19.86
CA LYS A 186 3.63 9.50 -19.99
C LYS A 186 4.35 9.13 -18.69
N THR A 187 3.86 9.61 -17.55
CA THR A 187 4.38 9.21 -16.23
C THR A 187 3.50 8.14 -15.56
N GLU A 188 3.99 7.56 -14.48
CA GLU A 188 3.25 6.55 -13.69
C GLU A 188 2.29 7.16 -12.64
N TRP A 189 2.18 8.49 -12.59
CA TRP A 189 1.38 9.19 -11.59
C TRP A 189 -0.13 8.89 -11.71
N GLY A 190 -0.77 8.62 -10.57
CA GLY A 190 -2.21 8.85 -10.36
C GLY A 190 -3.21 7.96 -11.10
N LYS A 191 -2.83 6.79 -11.64
CA LYS A 191 -3.71 6.01 -12.54
C LYS A 191 -5.05 5.49 -11.97
N GLU A 192 -5.34 5.62 -10.68
CA GLU A 192 -6.59 5.07 -10.11
C GLU A 192 -7.15 5.97 -8.98
N VAL A 193 -8.36 6.48 -9.19
CA VAL A 193 -9.21 7.05 -8.13
C VAL A 193 -10.63 6.57 -8.36
N LEU A 194 -11.21 5.82 -7.43
CA LEU A 194 -12.61 5.41 -7.53
C LEU A 194 -13.37 5.44 -6.20
N ARG A 195 -14.69 5.59 -6.33
CA ARG A 195 -15.67 5.68 -5.23
C ARG A 195 -15.74 4.35 -4.48
N TRP A 196 -16.12 4.34 -3.21
CA TRP A 196 -15.81 3.24 -2.28
C TRP A 196 -16.39 1.87 -2.69
N ALA A 197 -17.65 1.79 -3.13
CA ALA A 197 -18.29 0.53 -3.51
C ALA A 197 -17.96 0.07 -4.94
N LEU A 198 -17.96 1.01 -5.90
CA LEU A 198 -17.56 0.71 -7.28
C LEU A 198 -16.05 0.41 -7.36
N GLY A 199 -15.25 1.12 -6.57
CA GLY A 199 -13.81 0.96 -6.47
C GLY A 199 -13.40 -0.35 -5.84
N SER A 200 -14.14 -0.85 -4.86
CA SER A 200 -13.85 -2.20 -4.32
C SER A 200 -14.17 -3.30 -5.33
N VAL A 201 -15.26 -3.20 -6.09
CA VAL A 201 -15.55 -4.15 -7.18
C VAL A 201 -14.55 -4.03 -8.34
N GLU A 202 -14.15 -2.81 -8.69
CA GLU A 202 -13.13 -2.56 -9.71
C GLU A 202 -11.77 -3.13 -9.30
N ILE A 203 -11.34 -2.90 -8.06
CA ILE A 203 -10.10 -3.49 -7.51
C ILE A 203 -10.17 -5.02 -7.53
N LEU A 204 -11.33 -5.62 -7.20
CA LEU A 204 -11.50 -7.07 -7.25
C LEU A 204 -11.28 -7.65 -8.65
N LEU A 205 -11.75 -6.94 -9.69
CA LEU A 205 -11.61 -7.34 -11.10
C LEU A 205 -10.30 -6.85 -11.73
N SER A 206 -9.58 -5.94 -11.07
CA SER A 206 -8.31 -5.39 -11.52
C SER A 206 -7.15 -6.37 -11.36
N ARG A 207 -6.02 -6.04 -12.00
CA ARG A 207 -4.73 -6.74 -11.81
C ARG A 207 -4.19 -6.62 -10.38
N HIS A 208 -4.67 -5.66 -9.60
CA HIS A 208 -4.25 -5.39 -8.22
C HIS A 208 -5.09 -6.12 -7.16
N CYS A 209 -5.95 -7.06 -7.57
CA CYS A 209 -6.76 -7.84 -6.64
C CYS A 209 -5.90 -8.67 -5.65
N PRO A 210 -6.04 -8.50 -4.32
CA PRO A 210 -5.22 -9.17 -3.30
C PRO A 210 -5.31 -10.70 -3.28
N ILE A 211 -6.32 -11.27 -3.98
CA ILE A 211 -6.48 -12.72 -4.15
C ILE A 211 -5.40 -13.30 -5.06
N TRP A 212 -4.90 -12.54 -6.04
CA TRP A 212 -3.91 -13.00 -7.03
C TRP A 212 -2.61 -12.19 -6.99
N TYR A 213 -2.69 -10.92 -6.56
CA TYR A 213 -1.59 -9.97 -6.62
C TYR A 213 -0.69 -10.02 -5.38
N GLY A 214 0.62 -9.87 -5.59
CA GLY A 214 1.58 -9.67 -4.50
C GLY A 214 1.86 -10.88 -3.62
N TYR A 215 1.71 -12.12 -4.12
CA TYR A 215 2.10 -13.34 -3.38
C TYR A 215 3.60 -13.42 -3.08
N ASN A 216 4.43 -12.82 -3.94
CA ASN A 216 5.88 -12.67 -3.71
C ASN A 216 6.21 -11.46 -2.81
N GLY A 217 5.21 -10.80 -2.25
CA GLY A 217 5.34 -9.57 -1.48
C GLY A 217 5.57 -9.78 0.02
N ARG A 218 5.83 -8.67 0.73
CA ARG A 218 6.12 -8.61 2.17
C ARG A 218 4.86 -8.49 3.06
N LEU A 219 3.71 -8.91 2.56
CA LEU A 219 2.42 -8.73 3.23
C LEU A 219 2.10 -9.93 4.13
N LYS A 220 1.75 -9.67 5.40
CA LYS A 220 1.35 -10.73 6.34
C LYS A 220 0.06 -11.42 5.85
N LEU A 221 -0.07 -12.72 6.11
CA LEU A 221 -1.24 -13.50 5.68
C LEU A 221 -2.55 -12.96 6.26
N LEU A 222 -2.57 -12.63 7.56
CA LEU A 222 -3.75 -12.06 8.23
C LEU A 222 -4.14 -10.69 7.65
N GLU A 223 -3.14 -9.87 7.33
CA GLU A 223 -3.35 -8.58 6.69
C GLU A 223 -3.94 -8.75 5.29
N ARG A 224 -3.44 -9.72 4.51
CA ARG A 224 -4.02 -10.07 3.22
C ARG A 224 -5.48 -10.50 3.34
N LEU A 225 -5.81 -11.35 4.31
CA LEU A 225 -7.19 -11.78 4.55
C LEU A 225 -8.10 -10.58 4.89
N ALA A 226 -7.60 -9.61 5.66
CA ALA A 226 -8.34 -8.38 5.94
C ALA A 226 -8.60 -7.53 4.69
N TYR A 227 -7.60 -7.40 3.79
CA TYR A 227 -7.80 -6.74 2.49
C TYR A 227 -8.82 -7.47 1.62
N ILE A 228 -8.75 -8.80 1.54
CA ILE A 228 -9.73 -9.61 0.80
C ILE A 228 -11.13 -9.38 1.36
N ASN A 229 -11.30 -9.41 2.69
CA ASN A 229 -12.58 -9.14 3.33
C ASN A 229 -13.14 -7.75 2.98
N THR A 230 -12.29 -6.73 2.98
CA THR A 230 -12.69 -5.35 2.66
C THR A 230 -13.14 -5.20 1.20
N ILE A 231 -12.50 -5.91 0.27
CA ILE A 231 -12.79 -5.85 -1.16
C ILE A 231 -14.02 -6.69 -1.53
N VAL A 232 -14.20 -7.85 -0.88
CA VAL A 232 -15.32 -8.76 -1.16
C VAL A 232 -16.62 -8.33 -0.44
N TYR A 233 -16.53 -7.42 0.54
CA TYR A 233 -17.68 -6.92 1.30
C TYR A 233 -18.90 -6.53 0.44
N PRO A 234 -18.78 -5.80 -0.69
CA PRO A 234 -19.94 -5.47 -1.53
C PRO A 234 -20.64 -6.70 -2.12
N ILE A 235 -19.91 -7.77 -2.43
CA ILE A 235 -20.47 -9.00 -3.03
C ILE A 235 -21.36 -9.74 -2.03
N THR A 236 -21.09 -9.62 -0.72
CA THR A 236 -21.92 -10.25 0.33
C THR A 236 -23.37 -9.74 0.34
N SER A 237 -23.65 -8.60 -0.29
CA SER A 237 -25.01 -8.10 -0.48
C SER A 237 -25.89 -9.01 -1.35
N ILE A 238 -25.33 -9.71 -2.34
CA ILE A 238 -26.06 -10.58 -3.25
C ILE A 238 -26.71 -11.77 -2.52
N PRO A 239 -25.95 -12.63 -1.78
CA PRO A 239 -26.56 -13.71 -1.02
C PRO A 239 -27.45 -13.20 0.11
N LEU A 240 -27.15 -12.02 0.69
CA LEU A 240 -27.98 -11.41 1.72
C LEU A 240 -29.38 -11.06 1.19
N ILE A 241 -29.47 -10.44 0.00
CA ILE A 241 -30.76 -10.14 -0.63
C ILE A 241 -31.53 -11.43 -0.92
N ALA A 242 -30.88 -12.45 -1.48
CA ALA A 242 -31.51 -13.75 -1.71
C ALA A 242 -32.05 -14.35 -0.40
N TYR A 243 -31.25 -14.29 0.68
CA TYR A 243 -31.62 -14.75 2.02
C TYR A 243 -32.80 -13.97 2.61
N CYS A 244 -32.86 -12.64 2.43
CA CYS A 244 -33.97 -11.83 2.92
C CYS A 244 -35.28 -12.08 2.16
N VAL A 245 -35.20 -12.44 0.88
CA VAL A 245 -36.37 -12.72 0.03
C VAL A 245 -36.90 -14.15 0.25
N LEU A 246 -36.03 -15.09 0.61
CA LEU A 246 -36.36 -16.49 0.86
C LEU A 246 -37.57 -16.70 1.79
N PRO A 247 -37.65 -16.08 3.00
CA PRO A 247 -38.80 -16.20 3.88
C PRO A 247 -40.12 -15.73 3.25
N ALA A 248 -40.09 -14.64 2.49
CA ALA A 248 -41.29 -14.12 1.82
C ALA A 248 -41.79 -15.09 0.74
N ILE A 249 -40.88 -15.70 -0.03
CA ILE A 249 -41.23 -16.73 -1.01
C ILE A 249 -41.81 -17.97 -0.32
N CYS A 250 -41.20 -18.44 0.78
CA CYS A 250 -41.71 -19.57 1.56
C CYS A 250 -43.13 -19.31 2.08
N LEU A 251 -43.38 -18.10 2.60
CA LEU A 251 -44.70 -17.71 3.11
C LEU A 251 -45.76 -17.63 2.01
N LEU A 252 -45.43 -17.08 0.84
CA LEU A 252 -46.38 -16.93 -0.27
C LEU A 252 -46.67 -18.25 -0.99
N THR A 253 -45.69 -19.16 -1.05
CA THR A 253 -45.81 -20.43 -1.80
C THR A 253 -46.21 -21.62 -0.91
N ASN A 254 -46.24 -21.46 0.41
CA ASN A 254 -46.46 -22.53 1.40
C ASN A 254 -45.54 -23.76 1.21
N LYS A 255 -44.36 -23.54 0.60
CA LYS A 255 -43.33 -24.58 0.45
C LYS A 255 -42.23 -24.40 1.48
N PHE A 256 -42.00 -25.44 2.27
CA PHE A 256 -40.90 -25.50 3.22
C PHE A 256 -39.61 -25.94 2.51
N ILE A 257 -38.50 -25.25 2.80
CA ILE A 257 -37.18 -25.54 2.21
C ILE A 257 -36.45 -26.62 3.02
N ILE A 258 -36.71 -26.68 4.32
CA ILE A 258 -36.19 -27.71 5.23
C ILE A 258 -37.36 -28.66 5.54
N PRO A 259 -37.18 -29.98 5.37
CA PRO A 259 -38.22 -30.98 5.60
C PRO A 259 -38.62 -31.10 7.07
#